data_AF-A0A963X8Z2-F1
#
_entry.id   AF-A0A963X8Z2-F1
#
_cell.length_a   1.000
_cell.length_b   1.000
_cell.length_c   1.000
_cell.angle_alpha   90.00
_cell.angle_beta   90.00
_cell.angle_gamma   90.00
#
_symmetry.space_group_name_H-M   'P 1'
#
loop_
_entity.id
_entity.type
_entity.pdbx_description
1 polymer ?
#
loop_
_entity_poly.entity_id
_entity_poly.type
_entity_poly.pdbx_seq_one_letter_code
_entity_poly.pdbx_strand_id
1 'polypeptide(L)'
;TASAELTPLVLARARDAATLAPLHNPPAIAVIAAVARTRPGLRQIACFDTAFHATIPEVGWRYALPDLPETRGIRRYGFHGLSYASLAARLPAATGGPLPRRLLAAHLGNGASLCAIRDGRSVATTMGYSPLGGLTMGTRTGEIDGNAVLEIARRAGIDRASDILNRES
;
A
#
# COMPACT_ATOMS: atom_id res chain seq x y z
N THR A 1 -4.24 -9.15 5.34
CA THR A 1 -5.21 -8.53 4.41
C THR A 1 -5.39 -9.46 3.23
N ALA A 2 -6.62 -9.69 2.80
CA ALA A 2 -6.98 -10.49 1.62
C ALA A 2 -8.18 -9.82 0.96
N SER A 3 -8.39 -10.03 -0.34
CA SER A 3 -9.64 -9.57 -0.97
C SER A 3 -10.83 -10.22 -0.27
N ALA A 4 -11.90 -9.46 -0.08
CA ALA A 4 -13.04 -9.90 0.71
C ALA A 4 -14.35 -9.35 0.14
N GLU A 5 -15.42 -10.10 0.35
CA GLU A 5 -16.78 -9.60 0.09
C GLU A 5 -17.05 -8.38 0.98
N LEU A 6 -17.64 -7.33 0.40
CA LEU A 6 -17.95 -6.09 1.09
C LEU A 6 -19.14 -6.27 2.04
N THR A 7 -18.82 -6.74 3.24
CA THR A 7 -19.74 -6.75 4.37
C THR A 7 -19.68 -5.42 5.14
N PRO A 8 -20.66 -5.12 6.01
CA PRO A 8 -20.60 -3.94 6.89
C PRO A 8 -19.30 -3.88 7.71
N LEU A 9 -18.79 -5.03 8.17
CA LEU A 9 -17.53 -5.12 8.91
C LEU A 9 -16.32 -4.77 8.04
N VAL A 10 -16.26 -5.27 6.80
CA VAL A 10 -15.17 -4.95 5.86
C VAL A 10 -15.19 -3.46 5.51
N LEU A 11 -16.38 -2.88 5.31
CA LEU A 11 -16.53 -1.45 5.02
C LEU A 11 -16.11 -0.57 6.22
N ALA A 12 -16.46 -0.97 7.45
CA ALA A 12 -16.02 -0.26 8.65
C ALA A 12 -14.47 -0.27 8.75
N ARG A 13 -13.84 -1.43 8.59
CA ARG A 13 -12.37 -1.55 8.61
C ARG A 13 -11.70 -0.76 7.48
N ALA A 14 -12.32 -0.71 6.29
CA ALA A 14 -11.81 0.09 5.18
C ALA A 14 -11.85 1.61 5.50
N ARG A 15 -12.88 2.06 6.23
CA ARG A 15 -12.97 3.45 6.73
C ARG A 15 -11.89 3.74 7.77
N ASP A 16 -11.64 2.83 8.70
CA ASP A 16 -10.57 2.99 9.70
C ASP A 16 -9.19 3.10 9.04
N ALA A 17 -8.99 2.32 7.97
CA ALA A 17 -7.77 2.37 7.15
C ALA A 17 -7.65 3.63 6.28
N ALA A 18 -8.65 4.53 6.23
CA ALA A 18 -8.59 5.74 5.41
C ALA A 18 -7.43 6.67 5.82
N THR A 19 -7.04 6.64 7.10
CA THR A 19 -5.88 7.37 7.62
C THR A 19 -4.56 6.92 6.99
N LEU A 20 -4.45 5.66 6.56
CA LEU A 20 -3.24 5.11 5.91
C LEU A 20 -3.04 5.66 4.50
N ALA A 21 -4.13 6.02 3.81
CA ALA A 21 -4.12 6.49 2.43
C ALA A 21 -5.24 7.54 2.22
N PRO A 22 -5.10 8.74 2.80
CA PRO A 22 -6.16 9.76 2.84
C PRO A 22 -6.55 10.26 1.45
N LEU A 23 -5.65 10.19 0.48
CA LEU A 23 -5.92 10.58 -0.90
C LEU A 23 -6.59 9.48 -1.75
N HIS A 24 -6.58 8.22 -1.29
CA HIS A 24 -7.01 7.07 -2.11
C HIS A 24 -8.25 6.39 -1.54
N ASN A 25 -8.31 6.16 -0.22
CA ASN A 25 -9.38 5.39 0.40
C ASN A 25 -10.73 6.13 0.41
N PRO A 26 -10.83 7.43 0.74
CA PRO A 26 -12.13 8.11 0.76
C PRO A 26 -12.86 8.11 -0.61
N PRO A 27 -12.19 8.41 -1.75
CA PRO A 27 -12.82 8.26 -3.07
C PRO A 27 -13.30 6.83 -3.35
N ALA A 28 -12.49 5.81 -3.03
CA ALA A 28 -12.87 4.40 -3.24
C ALA A 28 -14.11 4.01 -2.42
N ILE A 29 -14.19 4.46 -1.16
CA ILE A 29 -15.36 4.22 -0.29
C ILE A 29 -16.61 4.93 -0.83
N ALA A 30 -16.46 6.14 -1.38
CA ALA A 30 -17.57 6.86 -2.00
C ALA A 30 -18.16 6.09 -3.21
N VAL A 31 -17.30 5.50 -4.03
CA VAL A 31 -17.73 4.65 -5.16
C VAL A 31 -18.47 3.40 -4.67
N ILE A 32 -17.95 2.70 -3.66
CA ILE A 32 -18.61 1.54 -3.05
C ILE A 32 -20.02 1.91 -2.57
N ALA A 33 -20.15 3.04 -1.88
CA ALA A 33 -21.44 3.53 -1.39
C ALA A 33 -22.41 3.89 -2.54
N ALA A 34 -21.92 4.49 -3.63
CA ALA A 34 -22.74 4.82 -4.80
C ALA A 34 -23.27 3.56 -5.50
N VAL A 35 -22.43 2.53 -5.67
CA VAL A 35 -22.83 1.25 -6.25
C VAL A 35 -23.86 0.56 -5.36
N ALA A 36 -23.65 0.54 -4.03
CA ALA A 36 -24.59 -0.07 -3.09
C ALA A 36 -25.99 0.59 -3.15
N ARG A 37 -26.06 1.92 -3.33
CA ARG A 37 -27.35 2.63 -3.48
C ARG A 37 -28.05 2.33 -4.80
N THR A 38 -27.30 2.23 -5.89
CA THR A 38 -27.87 2.06 -7.24
C THR A 38 -28.16 0.60 -7.59
N ARG A 39 -27.47 -0.36 -6.96
CA ARG A 39 -27.59 -1.80 -7.19
C ARG A 39 -27.55 -2.59 -5.85
N PRO A 40 -28.60 -2.54 -5.01
CA PRO A 40 -28.55 -3.11 -3.65
C PRO A 40 -28.28 -4.62 -3.56
N GLY A 41 -28.58 -5.39 -4.60
CA GLY A 41 -28.31 -6.83 -4.67
C GLY A 41 -27.01 -7.22 -5.37
N LEU A 42 -26.24 -6.25 -5.87
CA LEU A 42 -24.99 -6.56 -6.58
C LEU A 42 -23.89 -6.90 -5.57
N ARG A 43 -23.31 -8.09 -5.72
CA ARG A 43 -22.16 -8.52 -4.93
C ARG A 43 -20.97 -7.60 -5.22
N GLN A 44 -20.34 -7.08 -4.17
CA GLN A 44 -19.16 -6.24 -4.27
C GLN A 44 -17.98 -6.89 -3.54
N ILE A 45 -16.80 -6.88 -4.15
CA ILE A 45 -15.56 -7.42 -3.58
C ILE A 45 -14.56 -6.28 -3.41
N ALA A 46 -14.04 -6.09 -2.20
CA ALA A 46 -12.92 -5.18 -1.95
C ALA A 46 -11.60 -5.90 -2.23
N CYS A 47 -10.80 -5.34 -3.12
CA CYS A 47 -9.46 -5.80 -3.46
C CYS A 47 -8.44 -4.80 -2.91
N PHE A 48 -7.60 -5.24 -1.97
CA PHE A 48 -6.66 -4.35 -1.28
C PHE A 48 -5.26 -4.48 -1.86
N ASP A 49 -4.64 -3.36 -2.23
CA ASP A 49 -3.24 -3.34 -2.67
C ASP A 49 -2.24 -3.83 -1.61
N THR A 50 -2.62 -3.80 -0.34
CA THR A 50 -1.80 -4.31 0.76
C THR A 50 -1.90 -5.82 0.93
N ALA A 51 -2.86 -6.49 0.28
CA ALA A 51 -3.16 -7.91 0.53
C ALA A 51 -2.02 -8.85 0.13
N PHE A 52 -1.39 -8.61 -1.01
CA PHE A 52 -0.28 -9.43 -1.50
C PHE A 52 0.95 -9.40 -0.56
N HIS A 53 1.08 -8.32 0.22
CA HIS A 53 2.17 -8.10 1.17
C HIS A 53 1.89 -8.66 2.57
N ALA A 54 0.70 -9.23 2.81
CA ALA A 54 0.34 -9.83 4.09
C ALA A 54 1.23 -11.05 4.48
N THR A 55 2.01 -11.57 3.53
CA THR A 55 2.93 -12.70 3.71
C THR A 55 4.35 -12.29 4.11
N ILE A 56 4.63 -10.99 4.16
CA ILE A 56 5.94 -10.48 4.61
C ILE A 56 6.15 -10.92 6.07
N PRO A 57 7.30 -11.52 6.42
CA PRO A 57 7.59 -11.92 7.79
C PRO A 57 7.72 -10.69 8.70
N GLU A 58 7.60 -10.88 10.01
CA GLU A 58 7.66 -9.80 11.00
C GLU A 58 8.85 -8.87 10.85
N VAL A 59 10.05 -9.45 10.71
CA VAL A 59 11.30 -8.70 10.48
C VAL A 59 11.23 -7.78 9.25
N GLY A 60 10.41 -8.10 8.26
CA GLY A 60 10.24 -7.31 7.04
C GLY A 60 9.18 -6.21 7.15
N TRP A 61 8.25 -6.30 8.11
CA TRP A 61 7.21 -5.28 8.27
C TRP A 61 7.30 -4.43 9.53
N ARG A 62 7.96 -4.90 10.58
CA ARG A 62 8.09 -4.19 11.86
C ARG A 62 9.12 -3.08 11.72
N TYR A 63 8.74 -1.84 12.07
CA TYR A 63 9.71 -0.78 12.33
C TYR A 63 10.25 -0.92 13.76
N ALA A 64 11.52 -0.54 13.96
CA ALA A 64 12.17 -0.56 15.27
C ALA A 64 11.66 0.60 16.15
N LEU A 65 10.36 0.63 16.41
CA LEU A 65 9.67 1.59 17.26
C LEU A 65 9.33 0.93 18.61
N PRO A 66 9.30 1.70 19.71
CA PRO A 66 8.81 1.19 20.99
C PRO A 66 7.32 0.86 20.88
N ASP A 67 6.82 -0.02 21.76
CA ASP A 67 5.41 -0.36 21.86
C ASP A 67 4.67 0.68 22.72
N LEU A 68 4.23 1.76 22.08
CA LEU A 68 3.51 2.87 22.70
C LEU A 68 2.14 3.05 22.01
N PRO A 69 1.14 3.66 22.70
CA PRO A 69 -0.16 3.94 22.09
C PRO A 69 -0.07 4.68 20.74
N GLU A 70 0.85 5.65 20.61
CA GLU A 70 1.07 6.48 19.43
C GLU A 70 1.82 5.79 18.28
N THR A 71 2.57 4.73 18.56
CA THR A 71 3.26 3.92 17.53
C THR A 71 2.44 2.71 17.09
N ARG A 72 1.31 2.45 17.76
CA ARG A 72 0.44 1.31 17.47
C ARG A 72 -0.11 1.39 16.04
N GLY A 73 0.06 0.31 15.29
CA GLY A 73 -0.38 0.24 13.89
C GLY A 73 0.61 0.87 12.89
N ILE A 74 1.67 1.53 13.34
CA ILE A 74 2.74 2.00 12.47
C ILE A 74 3.64 0.81 12.10
N ARG A 75 3.51 0.36 10.86
CA ARG A 75 4.25 -0.75 10.27
C ARG A 75 4.35 -0.59 8.77
N ARG A 76 5.21 -1.38 8.12
CA ARG A 76 5.15 -1.54 6.67
C ARG A 76 3.87 -2.29 6.28
N TYR A 77 3.11 -1.71 5.36
CA TYR A 77 1.97 -2.36 4.71
C TYR A 77 2.33 -2.84 3.31
N GLY A 78 3.03 -2.01 2.53
CA GLY A 78 3.30 -2.27 1.11
C GLY A 78 2.07 -2.05 0.22
N PHE A 79 2.28 -1.63 -1.02
CA PHE A 79 1.21 -1.33 -1.99
C PHE A 79 1.59 -1.85 -3.39
N HIS A 80 0.72 -1.62 -4.37
CA HIS A 80 0.78 -2.24 -5.70
C HIS A 80 0.69 -3.78 -5.65
N GLY A 81 0.15 -4.35 -4.57
CA GLY A 81 0.02 -5.78 -4.40
C GLY A 81 -0.89 -6.43 -5.43
N LEU A 82 -1.91 -5.74 -5.95
CA LEU A 82 -2.74 -6.25 -7.05
C LEU A 82 -1.92 -6.39 -8.34
N SER A 83 -1.02 -5.43 -8.60
CA SER A 83 -0.10 -5.52 -9.74
C SER A 83 0.87 -6.68 -9.59
N TYR A 84 1.46 -6.88 -8.41
CA TYR A 84 2.39 -7.99 -8.17
C TYR A 84 1.68 -9.36 -8.20
N ALA A 85 0.47 -9.45 -7.67
CA ALA A 85 -0.35 -10.67 -7.74
C ALA A 85 -0.68 -11.02 -9.20
N SER A 86 -1.08 -10.03 -10.00
CA SER A 86 -1.31 -10.21 -11.45
C SER A 86 -0.04 -10.65 -12.17
N LEU A 87 1.11 -10.03 -11.88
CA LEU A 87 2.39 -10.42 -12.45
C LEU A 87 2.74 -11.88 -12.11
N ALA A 88 2.66 -12.27 -10.84
CA ALA A 88 2.97 -13.62 -10.40
C ALA A 88 2.04 -14.68 -11.04
N ALA A 89 0.76 -14.34 -11.24
CA ALA A 89 -0.20 -15.23 -11.88
C ALA A 89 0.02 -15.38 -13.40
N ARG A 90 0.46 -14.30 -14.08
CA ARG A 90 0.55 -14.26 -15.54
C ARG A 90 1.94 -14.59 -16.08
N LEU A 91 2.99 -14.44 -15.27
CA LEU A 91 4.36 -14.66 -15.72
C LEU A 91 4.59 -16.06 -16.31
N PRO A 92 4.07 -17.16 -15.73
CA PRO A 92 4.28 -18.49 -16.31
C PRO A 92 3.75 -18.66 -17.73
N ALA A 93 2.55 -18.12 -18.00
CA ALA A 93 1.96 -18.15 -19.32
C ALA A 93 2.72 -17.27 -20.31
N ALA A 94 3.27 -16.14 -19.85
CA ALA A 94 4.03 -15.22 -20.69
C ALA A 94 5.43 -15.74 -21.06
N THR A 95 6.05 -16.56 -20.21
CA THR A 95 7.41 -17.09 -20.41
C THR A 95 7.45 -18.54 -20.89
N GLY A 96 6.32 -19.25 -20.88
CA GLY A 96 6.26 -20.68 -21.19
C GLY A 96 6.94 -21.57 -20.15
N GLY A 97 7.23 -21.04 -18.96
CA GLY A 97 7.94 -21.74 -17.89
C GLY A 97 7.28 -21.55 -16.52
N PRO A 98 7.75 -22.23 -15.46
CA PRO A 98 7.22 -22.02 -14.12
C PRO A 98 7.55 -20.62 -13.59
N LEU A 99 6.78 -20.15 -12.60
CA LEU A 99 7.13 -18.93 -11.88
C LEU A 99 8.51 -19.11 -11.21
N PRO A 100 9.47 -18.18 -11.39
CA PRO A 100 10.74 -18.27 -10.70
C PRO A 100 10.56 -18.32 -9.18
N ARG A 101 11.26 -19.23 -8.52
CA ARG A 101 11.24 -19.35 -7.05
C ARG A 101 11.63 -18.05 -6.36
N ARG A 102 12.57 -17.29 -6.94
CA ARG A 102 12.99 -15.97 -6.46
C ARG A 102 12.81 -14.98 -7.61
N LEU A 103 12.03 -13.93 -7.35
CA LEU A 103 11.69 -12.92 -8.33
C LEU A 103 11.76 -11.55 -7.67
N LEU A 104 12.52 -10.63 -8.26
CA LEU A 104 12.47 -9.21 -7.93
C LEU A 104 11.61 -8.54 -9.00
N ALA A 105 10.47 -7.97 -8.59
CA ALA A 105 9.54 -7.30 -9.49
C ALA A 105 9.60 -5.79 -9.28
N ALA A 106 9.66 -5.03 -10.37
CA ALA A 106 9.59 -3.57 -10.38
C ALA A 106 8.25 -3.11 -10.96
N HIS A 107 7.48 -2.36 -10.17
CA HIS A 107 6.30 -1.65 -10.64
C HIS A 107 6.70 -0.19 -10.80
N LEU A 108 6.85 0.27 -12.05
CA LEU A 108 7.35 1.60 -12.37
C LEU A 108 6.27 2.40 -13.08
N GLY A 109 5.74 3.41 -12.41
CA GLY A 109 4.74 4.34 -12.91
C GLY A 109 4.83 5.66 -12.14
N ASN A 110 3.74 6.44 -12.10
CA ASN A 110 3.71 7.67 -11.29
C ASN A 110 3.92 7.36 -9.79
N GLY A 111 3.38 6.24 -9.31
CA GLY A 111 3.84 5.57 -8.10
C GLY A 111 4.79 4.43 -8.46
N ALA A 112 5.91 4.29 -7.75
CA ALA A 112 6.92 3.28 -8.05
C ALA A 112 7.29 2.44 -6.81
N SER A 113 7.43 1.12 -7.00
CA SER A 113 7.88 0.22 -5.93
C SER A 113 8.61 -1.01 -6.48
N LEU A 114 9.42 -1.62 -5.62
CA LEU A 114 9.96 -2.96 -5.84
C LEU A 114 9.34 -3.96 -4.86
N CYS A 115 9.22 -5.21 -5.27
CA CYS A 115 8.79 -6.32 -4.42
C CYS A 115 9.71 -7.52 -4.62
N ALA A 116 10.25 -8.02 -3.51
CA ALA A 116 10.88 -9.33 -3.47
C ALA A 116 9.79 -10.39 -3.30
N ILE A 117 9.72 -11.32 -4.24
CA ILE A 117 8.76 -12.41 -4.29
C ILE A 117 9.53 -13.72 -4.18
N ARG A 118 9.11 -14.57 -3.23
CA ARG A 118 9.67 -15.90 -3.02
C ARG A 118 8.53 -16.92 -3.02
N ASP A 119 8.65 -17.94 -3.86
CA ASP A 119 7.63 -18.99 -4.01
C ASP A 119 6.22 -18.39 -4.25
N GLY A 120 6.15 -17.36 -5.11
CA GLY A 120 4.90 -16.64 -5.45
C GLY A 120 4.34 -15.70 -4.38
N ARG A 121 5.02 -15.55 -3.23
CA ARG A 121 4.56 -14.73 -2.09
C ARG A 121 5.48 -13.53 -1.88
N SER A 122 4.92 -12.38 -1.51
CA SER A 122 5.73 -11.22 -1.14
C SER A 122 6.51 -11.49 0.15
N VAL A 123 7.81 -11.22 0.14
CA VAL A 123 8.69 -11.32 1.32
C VAL A 123 9.33 -9.99 1.73
N ALA A 124 9.35 -9.01 0.83
CA ALA A 124 9.72 -7.63 1.13
C ALA A 124 9.19 -6.68 0.04
N THR A 125 9.02 -5.41 0.37
CA THR A 125 8.69 -4.35 -0.61
C THR A 125 9.26 -3.01 -0.16
N THR A 126 9.53 -2.13 -1.12
CA THR A 126 10.12 -0.81 -0.85
C THR A 126 9.14 0.14 -0.18
N MET A 127 7.84 0.06 -0.51
CA MET A 127 6.83 0.92 0.11
C MET A 127 6.60 0.58 1.58
N GLY A 128 6.35 1.62 2.37
CA GLY A 128 6.35 1.61 3.83
C GLY A 128 4.97 1.48 4.46
N TYR A 129 4.79 2.27 5.52
CA TYR A 129 3.49 2.58 6.12
C TYR A 129 2.50 3.18 5.12
N SER A 130 2.98 4.09 4.27
CA SER A 130 2.23 4.69 3.18
C SER A 130 2.93 4.47 1.84
N PRO A 131 2.26 4.81 0.71
CA PRO A 131 2.89 4.79 -0.61
C PRO A 131 4.00 5.82 -0.83
N LEU A 132 4.38 6.61 0.20
CA LEU A 132 5.47 7.58 0.12
C LEU A 132 6.85 6.93 0.25
N GLY A 133 6.99 5.91 1.10
CA GLY A 133 8.29 5.31 1.37
C GLY A 133 8.85 4.52 0.19
N GLY A 134 10.19 4.43 0.11
CA GLY A 134 10.90 3.67 -0.91
C GLY A 134 11.46 4.54 -2.03
N LEU A 135 11.09 4.25 -3.28
CA LEU A 135 11.66 4.90 -4.46
C LEU A 135 11.18 6.36 -4.60
N THR A 136 12.01 7.21 -5.21
CA THR A 136 11.54 8.48 -5.78
C THR A 136 10.53 8.21 -6.90
N MET A 137 9.49 9.05 -6.98
CA MET A 137 8.36 8.85 -7.90
C MET A 137 8.04 10.14 -8.66
N GLY A 138 6.90 10.20 -9.36
CA GLY A 138 6.61 11.35 -10.23
C GLY A 138 6.39 12.68 -9.51
N THR A 139 5.85 12.64 -8.29
CA THR A 139 5.54 13.83 -7.46
C THR A 139 5.83 13.61 -5.97
N ARG A 140 6.51 12.50 -5.64
CA ARG A 140 6.75 12.04 -4.27
C ARG A 140 8.24 11.89 -4.04
N THR A 141 8.70 12.29 -2.87
CA THR A 141 10.13 12.23 -2.50
C THR A 141 10.70 10.82 -2.57
N GLY A 142 9.88 9.82 -2.21
CA GLY A 142 10.41 8.53 -1.79
C GLY A 142 10.92 8.59 -0.35
N GLU A 143 11.83 7.69 -0.01
CA GLU A 143 12.48 7.63 1.29
C GLU A 143 13.49 8.78 1.46
N ILE A 144 13.33 9.54 2.54
CA ILE A 144 14.25 10.60 2.97
C ILE A 144 14.45 10.51 4.50
N ASP A 145 15.44 11.24 5.02
CA ASP A 145 15.76 11.26 6.45
C ASP A 145 14.54 11.66 7.30
N GLY A 146 14.28 10.90 8.37
CA GLY A 146 13.13 11.15 9.26
C GLY A 146 13.19 12.48 10.00
N ASN A 147 14.38 12.96 10.39
CA ASN A 147 14.53 14.28 10.99
C ASN A 147 14.30 15.40 9.98
N ALA A 148 14.60 15.17 8.69
CA ALA A 148 14.25 16.13 7.65
C ALA A 148 12.72 16.26 7.52
N VAL A 149 11.98 15.15 7.55
CA VAL A 149 10.51 15.17 7.56
C VAL A 149 9.97 15.96 8.76
N LEU A 150 10.49 15.70 9.95
CA LEU A 150 10.09 16.42 11.18
C LEU A 150 10.39 17.91 11.10
N GLU A 151 11.56 18.28 10.56
CA GLU A 151 11.95 19.67 10.42
C GLU A 151 11.08 20.43 9.40
N ILE A 152 10.72 19.80 8.28
CA ILE A 152 9.79 20.38 7.30
C ILE A 152 8.42 20.60 7.96
N ALA A 153 7.90 19.59 8.68
CA ALA A 153 6.62 19.70 9.38
C ALA A 153 6.64 20.80 10.45
N ARG A 154 7.76 20.96 11.18
CA ARG A 154 7.94 22.02 12.17
C ARG A 154 7.97 23.41 11.54
N ARG A 155 8.58 23.57 10.36
CA ARG A 155 8.71 24.87 9.66
C ARG A 155 7.44 25.28 8.92
N ALA A 156 6.78 24.33 8.26
CA ALA A 156 5.70 24.61 7.30
C ALA A 156 4.31 24.20 7.81
N GLY A 157 4.24 23.45 8.90
CA GLY A 157 3.02 22.76 9.35
C GLY A 157 2.84 21.40 8.66
N ILE A 158 2.06 20.52 9.29
CA ILE A 158 1.87 19.12 8.85
C ILE A 158 1.23 19.05 7.46
N ASP A 159 0.21 19.86 7.18
CA ASP A 159 -0.51 19.82 5.90
C ASP A 159 0.40 20.23 4.74
N ARG A 160 1.14 21.34 4.91
CA ARG A 160 2.09 21.80 3.89
C ARG A 160 3.24 20.83 3.69
N ALA A 161 3.75 20.22 4.76
CA ALA A 161 4.74 19.16 4.66
C ALA A 161 4.19 17.96 3.87
N SER A 162 2.93 17.58 4.11
CA SER A 162 2.27 16.50 3.36
C SER A 162 2.23 16.78 1.85
N ASP A 163 1.85 18.01 1.46
CA ASP A 163 1.80 18.41 0.05
C ASP A 163 3.19 18.42 -0.60
N ILE A 164 4.20 18.98 0.09
CA ILE A 164 5.59 18.96 -0.39
C ILE A 164 6.03 17.52 -0.66
N LEU A 165 5.83 16.63 0.30
CA LEU A 165 6.31 15.24 0.23
C LEU A 165 5.54 14.39 -0.81
N ASN A 166 4.26 14.68 -1.06
CA ASN A 166 3.39 13.82 -1.88
C ASN A 166 3.02 14.38 -3.26
N ARG A 167 3.21 15.68 -3.51
CA ARG A 167 2.73 16.35 -4.73
C ARG A 167 3.75 17.25 -5.42
N GLU A 168 4.81 17.70 -4.72
CA GLU A 168 5.73 18.75 -5.20
C GLU A 168 7.21 18.34 -5.14
N SER A 169 7.49 17.02 -5.12
CA SER A 169 8.85 16.47 -5.09
C SER A 169 9.18 15.61 -6.30
#